data_AF-A0A6J7PKD5-F1
#
_entry.id   AF-A0A6J7PKD5-F1
#
_cell.length_a   1.000
_cell.length_b   1.000
_cell.length_c   1.000
_cell.angle_alpha   90.00
_cell.angle_beta   90.00
_cell.angle_gamma   90.00
#
_symmetry.space_group_name_H-M   'P 1'
#
loop_
_entity.id
_entity.type
_entity.pdbx_description
1 polymer ?
#
loop_
_entity_poly.entity_id
_entity_poly.type
_entity_poly.pdbx_seq_one_letter_code
_entity_poly.pdbx_strand_id
1 'polypeptide(L)'
;MEIKSVLRAAKSALAESAISEVDAEHLLAHVLGLSRMDLHNPVLVESTLEAISDPDVIEEQFFTLLDRRLNHEPLQYITGVAPFRYLQLEVGPGVLVPRPESELLVDAVLAHIKNLPAPVSVIDLGAGSGALALAIATEAPDTRVIAVEKSTEAIYWLKKNVAVYAENVRVVEGDVADVLPGIKCDVVIANPPYIPDSQILPRDVVGFEPHGALFGGPSGMELPAIFIAAASRLLKSGGVLVIEHTEEQGVAIAGELALDFVDIALHDDLVGRPRWTSAVRK
;
A
#
# COMPACT_ATOMS: atom_id res chain seq x y z
N MET A 1 18.99 3.28 -30.51
CA MET A 1 18.11 4.10 -29.66
C MET A 1 18.75 5.44 -29.25
N GLU A 2 18.17 6.58 -29.63
CA GLU A 2 18.55 7.89 -29.04
C GLU A 2 17.63 8.16 -27.83
N ILE A 3 18.11 7.89 -26.60
CA ILE A 3 17.28 7.95 -25.37
C ILE A 3 16.46 9.24 -25.24
N LYS A 4 17.04 10.39 -25.57
CA LYS A 4 16.37 11.68 -25.44
C LYS A 4 15.15 11.81 -26.35
N SER A 5 15.24 11.29 -27.57
CA SER A 5 14.13 11.36 -28.53
C SER A 5 13.03 10.36 -28.14
N VAL A 6 13.40 9.15 -27.72
CA VAL A 6 12.46 8.13 -27.21
C VAL A 6 11.72 8.61 -25.96
N LEU A 7 12.42 9.12 -24.95
CA LEU A 7 11.77 9.66 -23.74
C LEU A 7 10.86 10.84 -24.06
N ARG A 8 11.26 11.72 -25.00
CA ARG A 8 10.42 12.85 -25.39
C ARG A 8 9.11 12.39 -26.05
N ALA A 9 9.17 11.40 -26.94
CA ALA A 9 7.99 10.84 -27.58
C ALA A 9 7.06 10.17 -26.55
N ALA A 10 7.63 9.34 -25.66
CA ALA A 10 6.88 8.66 -24.62
C ALA A 10 6.19 9.65 -23.65
N LYS A 11 6.90 10.69 -23.22
CA LYS A 11 6.34 11.76 -22.38
C LYS A 11 5.14 12.44 -23.04
N SER A 12 5.24 12.76 -24.33
CA SER A 12 4.12 13.35 -25.09
C SER A 12 2.90 12.42 -25.10
N ALA A 13 3.10 11.14 -25.42
CA ALA A 13 2.01 10.15 -25.47
C ALA A 13 1.32 9.95 -24.11
N LEU A 14 2.09 9.92 -23.01
CA LEU A 14 1.56 9.83 -21.65
C LEU A 14 0.77 11.09 -21.28
N ALA A 15 1.30 12.28 -21.57
CA ALA A 15 0.63 13.54 -21.30
C ALA A 15 -0.71 13.67 -22.06
N GLU A 16 -0.73 13.25 -23.34
CA GLU A 16 -1.95 13.18 -24.16
C GLU A 16 -3.02 12.23 -23.59
N SER A 17 -2.59 11.25 -22.80
CA SER A 17 -3.45 10.28 -22.10
C SER A 17 -3.74 10.66 -20.65
N ALA A 18 -3.41 11.89 -20.22
CA ALA A 18 -3.54 12.39 -18.86
C ALA A 18 -2.80 11.54 -17.80
N ILE A 19 -1.66 10.95 -18.20
CA ILE A 19 -0.74 10.20 -17.33
C ILE A 19 0.50 11.06 -17.08
N SER A 20 1.11 10.91 -15.90
CA SER A 20 2.36 11.57 -15.55
C SER A 20 3.47 11.28 -16.56
N GLU A 21 4.07 12.33 -17.12
CA GLU A 21 5.23 12.23 -18.00
C GLU A 21 6.43 11.53 -17.35
N VAL A 22 6.51 11.58 -16.01
CA VAL A 22 7.60 10.97 -15.24
C VAL A 22 7.59 9.44 -15.38
N ASP A 23 6.44 8.83 -15.66
CA ASP A 23 6.31 7.37 -15.83
C ASP A 23 7.19 6.86 -16.99
N ALA A 24 7.42 7.66 -18.04
CA ALA A 24 8.34 7.30 -19.13
C ALA A 24 9.77 7.07 -18.62
N GLU A 25 10.24 7.89 -17.68
CA GLU A 25 11.56 7.71 -17.08
C GLU A 25 11.59 6.47 -16.19
N HIS A 26 10.52 6.20 -15.43
CA HIS A 26 10.44 4.98 -14.61
C HIS A 26 10.44 3.70 -15.47
N LEU A 27 9.70 3.68 -16.57
CA LEU A 27 9.64 2.54 -17.49
C LEU A 27 11.00 2.30 -18.15
N LEU A 28 11.67 3.36 -18.64
CA LEU A 28 12.99 3.20 -19.26
C LEU A 28 14.04 2.76 -18.23
N ALA A 29 14.00 3.34 -17.02
CA ALA A 29 14.90 2.94 -15.94
C ALA A 29 14.72 1.45 -15.61
N HIS A 30 13.47 0.99 -15.52
CA HIS A 30 13.15 -0.41 -15.27
C HIS A 30 13.72 -1.35 -16.35
N VAL A 31 13.54 -1.03 -17.64
CA VAL A 31 14.07 -1.84 -18.75
C VAL A 31 15.61 -1.89 -18.71
N LEU A 32 16.26 -0.79 -18.35
CA LEU A 32 17.72 -0.70 -18.26
C LEU A 32 18.30 -1.27 -16.96
N GLY A 33 17.47 -1.68 -16.00
CA GLY A 33 17.93 -2.11 -14.67
C GLY A 33 18.57 -0.98 -13.85
N LEU A 34 18.16 0.27 -14.09
CA LEU A 34 18.68 1.48 -13.46
C LEU A 34 17.64 2.09 -12.52
N SER A 35 18.08 2.97 -11.61
CA SER A 35 17.14 3.87 -10.93
C SER A 35 16.75 5.04 -11.84
N ARG A 36 15.65 5.72 -11.52
CA ARG A 36 15.29 6.96 -12.22
C ARG A 36 16.39 8.03 -12.10
N MET A 37 17.08 8.11 -10.96
CA MET A 37 18.18 9.06 -10.78
C MET A 37 19.37 8.72 -11.69
N ASP A 38 19.67 7.44 -11.87
CA ASP A 38 20.75 6.97 -12.73
C ASP A 38 20.54 7.34 -14.20
N LEU A 39 19.29 7.44 -14.67
CA LEU A 39 19.01 7.94 -16.02
C LEU A 39 19.51 9.36 -16.29
N HIS A 40 19.72 10.15 -15.24
CA HIS A 40 20.27 11.52 -15.34
C HIS A 40 21.80 11.55 -15.24
N ASN A 41 22.48 10.40 -15.18
CA ASN A 41 23.93 10.26 -15.22
C ASN A 41 24.38 9.78 -16.63
N PRO A 42 24.87 10.69 -17.50
CA PRO A 42 25.19 10.34 -18.88
C PRO A 42 26.24 9.23 -19.03
N VAL A 43 27.24 9.20 -18.15
CA VAL A 43 28.33 8.22 -18.19
C VAL A 43 27.80 6.82 -17.87
N LEU A 44 26.95 6.72 -16.84
CA LEU A 44 26.34 5.44 -16.46
C LEU A 44 25.42 4.94 -17.58
N VAL A 45 24.55 5.81 -18.09
CA VAL A 45 23.62 5.46 -19.17
C VAL A 45 24.36 4.99 -20.43
N GLU A 46 25.41 5.70 -20.84
CA GLU A 46 26.25 5.31 -21.98
C GLU A 46 26.88 3.94 -21.75
N SER A 47 27.48 3.72 -20.58
CA SER A 47 28.09 2.42 -20.23
C SER A 47 27.07 1.26 -20.18
N THR A 48 25.85 1.51 -19.72
CA THR A 48 24.78 0.50 -19.69
C THR A 48 24.33 0.15 -21.11
N LEU A 49 24.16 1.16 -21.97
CA LEU A 49 23.80 0.96 -23.38
C LEU A 49 24.89 0.21 -24.16
N GLU A 50 26.17 0.51 -23.92
CA GLU A 50 27.29 -0.19 -24.56
C GLU A 50 27.38 -1.66 -24.14
N ALA A 51 26.94 -1.99 -22.92
CA ALA A 51 26.91 -3.35 -22.42
C ALA A 51 25.74 -4.19 -22.97
N ILE A 52 24.72 -3.55 -23.55
CA ILE A 52 23.55 -4.22 -24.12
C ILE A 52 23.92 -4.83 -25.47
N SER A 53 23.72 -6.15 -25.60
CA SER A 53 24.05 -6.89 -26.82
C SER A 53 23.10 -6.61 -27.99
N ASP A 54 21.84 -6.25 -27.70
CA ASP A 54 20.82 -5.96 -28.70
C ASP A 54 19.96 -4.74 -28.27
N PRO A 55 20.28 -3.53 -28.75
CA PRO A 55 19.54 -2.32 -28.42
C PRO A 55 18.09 -2.30 -28.91
N ASP A 56 17.77 -3.07 -29.96
CA ASP A 56 16.41 -3.10 -30.51
C ASP A 56 15.46 -3.85 -29.56
N VAL A 57 15.96 -4.86 -28.85
CA VAL A 57 15.22 -5.58 -27.80
C VAL A 57 14.84 -4.65 -26.64
N ILE A 58 15.75 -3.76 -26.24
CA ILE A 58 15.49 -2.78 -25.17
C ILE A 58 14.43 -1.77 -25.60
N GLU A 59 14.50 -1.31 -26.85
CA GLU A 59 13.52 -0.40 -27.42
C GLU A 59 12.13 -1.06 -27.51
N GLU A 60 12.05 -2.31 -27.99
CA GLU A 60 10.82 -3.09 -28.05
C GLU A 60 10.21 -3.34 -26.65
N GLN A 61 11.03 -3.69 -25.67
CA GLN A 61 10.59 -3.86 -24.29
C GLN A 61 10.04 -2.56 -23.73
N PHE A 62 10.75 -1.44 -23.90
CA PHE A 62 10.29 -0.13 -23.45
C PHE A 62 8.93 0.26 -24.04
N PHE A 63 8.75 0.13 -25.36
CA PHE A 63 7.48 0.45 -26.01
C PHE A 63 6.36 -0.50 -25.59
N THR A 64 6.66 -1.78 -25.35
CA THR A 64 5.68 -2.74 -24.79
C THR A 64 5.19 -2.30 -23.42
N LEU A 65 6.08 -1.85 -22.54
CA LEU A 65 5.69 -1.35 -21.21
C LEU A 65 4.97 0.00 -21.29
N LEU A 66 5.38 0.87 -22.23
CA LEU A 66 4.69 2.14 -22.49
C LEU A 66 3.25 1.89 -22.96
N ASP A 67 3.02 0.95 -23.86
CA ASP A 67 1.68 0.60 -24.33
C ASP A 67 0.79 0.10 -23.19
N ARG A 68 1.33 -0.73 -22.28
CA ARG A 68 0.61 -1.14 -21.06
C ARG A 68 0.22 0.06 -20.20
N ARG A 69 1.16 1.01 -20.00
CA ARG A 69 0.89 2.23 -19.23
C ARG A 69 -0.15 3.12 -19.91
N LEU A 70 -0.09 3.28 -21.23
CA LEU A 70 -1.07 4.03 -22.03
C LEU A 70 -2.47 3.39 -21.97
N ASN A 71 -2.55 2.07 -21.76
CA ASN A 71 -3.80 1.37 -21.43
C ASN A 71 -4.19 1.49 -19.94
N HIS A 72 -3.58 2.44 -19.23
CA HIS A 72 -3.79 2.74 -17.81
C HIS A 72 -3.39 1.63 -16.84
N GLU A 73 -2.60 0.62 -17.22
CA GLU A 73 -2.08 -0.31 -16.22
C GLU A 73 -1.21 0.44 -15.19
N PRO A 74 -1.36 0.21 -13.87
CA PRO A 74 -0.56 0.88 -12.86
C PRO A 74 0.94 0.72 -13.10
N LEU A 75 1.69 1.82 -12.97
CA LEU A 75 3.15 1.80 -13.15
C LEU A 75 3.79 0.71 -12.27
N GLN A 76 3.34 0.56 -11.03
CA GLN A 76 3.87 -0.39 -10.06
C GLN A 76 3.59 -1.85 -10.44
N TYR A 77 2.48 -2.14 -11.13
CA TYR A 77 2.22 -3.47 -11.69
C TYR A 77 3.11 -3.75 -12.89
N ILE A 78 3.38 -2.73 -13.71
CA ILE A 78 4.28 -2.85 -14.86
C ILE A 78 5.72 -3.10 -14.40
N THR A 79 6.20 -2.35 -13.40
CA THR A 79 7.56 -2.50 -12.85
C THR A 79 7.68 -3.60 -11.80
N GLY A 80 6.56 -4.16 -11.33
CA GLY A 80 6.48 -5.21 -10.31
C GLY A 80 6.80 -4.77 -8.88
N VAL A 81 6.92 -3.46 -8.64
CA VAL A 81 7.40 -2.91 -7.37
C VAL A 81 6.67 -1.62 -6.99
N ALA A 82 6.41 -1.43 -5.70
CA ALA A 82 5.89 -0.21 -5.12
C ALA A 82 6.73 0.23 -3.92
N PRO A 83 7.23 1.48 -3.88
CA PRO A 83 7.86 2.01 -2.69
C PRO A 83 6.81 2.22 -1.59
N PHE A 84 7.18 1.87 -0.36
CA PHE A 84 6.40 2.19 0.83
C PHE A 84 7.35 2.37 2.01
N ARG A 85 7.43 3.60 2.54
CA ARG A 85 8.44 3.99 3.55
C ARG A 85 9.85 3.60 3.11
N TYR A 86 10.56 2.80 3.91
CA TYR A 86 11.90 2.32 3.62
C TYR A 86 11.94 1.00 2.83
N LEU A 87 10.79 0.54 2.32
CA LEU A 87 10.64 -0.74 1.64
C LEU A 87 10.36 -0.56 0.14
N GLN A 88 10.78 -1.54 -0.65
CA GLN A 88 10.41 -1.70 -2.06
C GLN A 88 9.63 -3.01 -2.20
N LEU A 89 8.32 -2.94 -2.08
CA LEU A 89 7.44 -4.11 -2.02
C LEU A 89 7.18 -4.64 -3.42
N GLU A 90 7.29 -5.95 -3.60
CA GLU A 90 6.78 -6.63 -4.80
C GLU A 90 5.26 -6.54 -4.84
N VAL A 91 4.72 -6.11 -5.99
CA VAL A 91 3.28 -5.97 -6.23
C VAL A 91 2.93 -6.36 -7.66
N GLY A 92 1.64 -6.62 -7.90
CA GLY A 92 1.11 -6.93 -9.21
C GLY A 92 -0.40 -7.22 -9.13
N PRO A 93 -1.00 -7.79 -10.18
CA PRO A 93 -2.43 -8.10 -10.19
C PRO A 93 -2.87 -8.86 -8.93
N GLY A 94 -4.01 -8.44 -8.37
CA GLY A 94 -4.63 -9.06 -7.20
C GLY A 94 -4.25 -8.46 -5.84
N VAL A 95 -3.45 -7.39 -5.77
CA VAL A 95 -3.14 -6.68 -4.52
C VAL A 95 -3.20 -5.16 -4.69
N LEU A 96 -3.74 -4.44 -3.70
CA LEU A 96 -3.73 -2.98 -3.69
C LEU A 96 -2.29 -2.46 -3.80
N VAL A 97 -2.07 -1.47 -4.67
CA VAL A 97 -0.77 -0.77 -4.70
C VAL A 97 -0.70 0.14 -3.46
N PRO A 98 0.32 -0.01 -2.59
CA PRO A 98 0.47 0.81 -1.39
C PRO A 98 0.37 2.30 -1.68
N ARG A 99 -0.35 3.04 -0.83
CA ARG A 99 -0.57 4.47 -0.99
C ARG A 99 0.34 5.26 -0.06
N PRO A 100 0.93 6.39 -0.50
CA PRO A 100 1.79 7.22 0.35
C PRO A 100 1.07 7.72 1.62
N GLU A 101 -0.23 7.97 1.55
CA GLU A 101 -1.05 8.42 2.67
C GLU A 101 -1.05 7.39 3.82
N SER A 102 -1.00 6.10 3.48
CA SER A 102 -0.98 5.02 4.48
C SER A 102 0.30 4.99 5.32
N GLU A 103 1.37 5.67 4.90
CA GLU A 103 2.61 5.78 5.67
C GLU A 103 2.41 6.52 7.00
N LEU A 104 1.44 7.43 7.07
CA LEU A 104 1.12 8.19 8.29
C LEU A 104 0.55 7.30 9.41
N LEU A 105 -0.17 6.24 9.04
CA LEU A 105 -0.68 5.28 10.03
C LEU A 105 0.48 4.54 10.70
N VAL A 106 1.52 4.21 9.95
CA VAL A 106 2.73 3.57 10.48
C VAL A 106 3.42 4.51 11.46
N ASP A 107 3.57 5.80 11.14
CA ASP A 107 4.16 6.79 12.06
C ASP A 107 3.38 6.85 13.39
N ALA A 108 2.05 6.85 13.32
CA ALA A 108 1.19 6.86 14.50
C ALA A 108 1.39 5.60 15.37
N VAL A 109 1.43 4.43 14.75
CA VAL A 109 1.68 3.16 15.45
C VAL A 109 3.07 3.13 16.07
N LEU A 110 4.12 3.56 15.35
CA LEU A 110 5.49 3.63 15.86
C LEU A 110 5.62 4.60 17.04
N ALA A 111 4.92 5.74 17.01
CA ALA A 111 4.87 6.68 18.12
C ALA A 111 4.21 6.05 19.36
N HIS A 112 3.16 5.24 19.18
CA HIS A 112 2.49 4.54 20.27
C HIS A 112 3.36 3.42 20.86
N ILE A 113 3.98 2.59 20.02
CA ILE A 113 4.86 1.47 20.42
C ILE A 113 5.96 1.92 21.37
N LYS A 114 6.55 3.10 21.16
CA LYS A 114 7.63 3.66 22.01
C LYS A 114 7.25 3.84 23.48
N ASN A 115 5.95 3.91 23.79
CA ASN A 115 5.43 4.12 25.14
C ASN A 115 4.94 2.84 25.82
N LEU A 116 5.05 1.69 25.15
CA LEU A 116 4.58 0.40 25.66
C LEU A 116 5.76 -0.50 26.08
N PRO A 117 5.56 -1.38 27.08
CA PRO A 117 6.56 -2.37 27.42
C PRO A 117 6.72 -3.40 26.29
N ALA A 118 7.96 -3.65 25.89
CA ALA A 118 8.28 -4.65 24.87
C ALA A 118 8.13 -6.11 25.38
N PRO A 119 7.82 -7.08 24.51
CA PRO A 119 7.49 -6.89 23.09
C PRO A 119 6.05 -6.43 22.88
N VAL A 120 5.84 -5.50 21.94
CA VAL A 120 4.50 -4.98 21.61
C VAL A 120 3.84 -5.87 20.56
N SER A 121 2.62 -6.32 20.82
CA SER A 121 1.86 -7.15 19.88
C SER A 121 1.00 -6.30 18.94
N VAL A 122 1.20 -6.49 17.64
CA VAL A 122 0.55 -5.71 16.57
C VAL A 122 -0.19 -6.65 15.62
N ILE A 123 -1.41 -6.30 15.22
CA ILE A 123 -2.16 -7.00 14.19
C ILE A 123 -2.50 -6.01 13.06
N ASP A 124 -2.11 -6.35 11.85
CA ASP A 124 -2.50 -5.67 10.61
C ASP A 124 -3.69 -6.43 9.98
N LEU A 125 -4.84 -5.78 9.91
CA LEU A 125 -6.06 -6.35 9.33
C LEU A 125 -6.21 -5.92 7.87
N GLY A 126 -6.33 -6.89 6.96
CA GLY A 126 -6.38 -6.61 5.52
C GLY A 126 -5.01 -6.23 4.96
N ALA A 127 -4.00 -7.02 5.29
CA ALA A 127 -2.59 -6.67 5.11
C ALA A 127 -2.17 -6.45 3.64
N GLY A 128 -2.93 -6.96 2.66
CA GLY A 128 -2.64 -6.74 1.24
C GLY A 128 -1.24 -7.23 0.86
N SER A 129 -0.37 -6.33 0.41
CA SER A 129 1.04 -6.63 0.07
C SER A 129 1.96 -6.74 1.30
N GLY A 130 1.44 -6.45 2.50
CA GLY A 130 2.17 -6.40 3.76
C GLY A 130 2.72 -5.02 4.10
N ALA A 131 2.32 -3.96 3.40
CA ALA A 131 2.93 -2.64 3.52
C ALA A 131 3.00 -2.12 4.97
N LEU A 132 1.86 -2.14 5.68
CA LEU A 132 1.78 -1.67 7.06
C LEU A 132 2.53 -2.61 8.01
N ALA A 133 2.22 -3.91 7.96
CA ALA A 133 2.86 -4.93 8.78
C ALA A 133 4.40 -4.94 8.68
N LEU A 134 4.94 -4.89 7.46
CA LEU A 134 6.38 -4.99 7.21
C LEU A 134 7.11 -3.70 7.57
N ALA A 135 6.51 -2.54 7.34
CA ALA A 135 7.09 -1.28 7.79
C ALA A 135 7.20 -1.25 9.32
N ILE A 136 6.15 -1.64 10.04
CA ILE A 136 6.18 -1.73 11.50
C ILE A 136 7.23 -2.75 11.97
N ALA A 137 7.27 -3.95 11.37
CA ALA A 137 8.19 -5.00 11.79
C ALA A 137 9.67 -4.63 11.57
N THR A 138 9.97 -3.89 10.51
CA THR A 138 11.35 -3.48 10.17
C THR A 138 11.80 -2.24 10.96
N GLU A 139 10.88 -1.31 11.27
CA GLU A 139 11.18 -0.07 12.00
C GLU A 139 11.08 -0.21 13.53
N ALA A 140 10.33 -1.20 14.03
CA ALA A 140 10.20 -1.52 15.45
C ALA A 140 10.50 -3.01 15.71
N PRO A 141 11.80 -3.40 15.84
CA PRO A 141 12.21 -4.79 15.99
C PRO A 141 11.65 -5.50 17.23
N ASP A 142 11.32 -4.74 18.29
CA ASP A 142 10.73 -5.24 19.53
C ASP A 142 9.19 -5.43 19.43
N THR A 143 8.69 -5.75 18.24
CA THR A 143 7.27 -6.02 17.98
C THR A 143 7.03 -7.48 17.58
N ARG A 144 5.80 -7.94 17.81
CA ARG A 144 5.29 -9.20 17.26
C ARG A 144 4.12 -8.88 16.37
N VAL A 145 4.35 -8.93 15.06
CA VAL A 145 3.37 -8.54 14.04
C VAL A 145 2.68 -9.77 13.47
N ILE A 146 1.35 -9.72 13.41
CA ILE A 146 0.52 -10.66 12.66
C ILE A 146 -0.14 -9.89 11.51
N ALA A 147 0.02 -10.39 10.28
CA ALA A 147 -0.62 -9.87 9.08
C ALA A 147 -1.79 -10.77 8.69
N VAL A 148 -3.01 -10.26 8.75
CA VAL A 148 -4.23 -10.99 8.36
C VAL A 148 -4.64 -10.58 6.96
N GLU A 149 -4.85 -11.55 6.07
CA GLU A 149 -5.35 -11.31 4.72
C GLU A 149 -6.31 -12.43 4.29
N LYS A 150 -7.37 -12.09 3.56
CA LYS A 150 -8.36 -13.06 3.07
C LYS A 150 -8.18 -13.41 1.59
N SER A 151 -7.65 -12.49 0.79
CA SER A 151 -7.48 -12.67 -0.65
C SER A 151 -6.28 -13.58 -0.93
N THR A 152 -6.53 -14.71 -1.58
CA THR A 152 -5.46 -15.64 -2.00
C THR A 152 -4.44 -14.97 -2.92
N GLU A 153 -4.88 -14.04 -3.76
CA GLU A 153 -4.01 -13.27 -4.66
C GLU A 153 -3.12 -12.29 -3.88
N ALA A 154 -3.67 -11.59 -2.89
CA ALA A 154 -2.89 -10.71 -2.03
C ALA A 154 -1.93 -11.48 -1.12
N ILE A 155 -2.34 -12.64 -0.59
CA ILE A 155 -1.50 -13.53 0.23
C ILE A 155 -0.23 -13.94 -0.52
N TYR A 156 -0.30 -14.16 -1.83
CA TYR A 156 0.88 -14.45 -2.65
C TYR A 156 1.92 -13.33 -2.55
N TRP A 157 1.50 -12.08 -2.72
CA TRP A 157 2.37 -10.90 -2.61
C TRP A 157 2.85 -10.67 -1.18
N LEU A 158 1.95 -10.79 -0.20
CA LEU A 158 2.27 -10.70 1.23
C LEU A 158 3.41 -11.64 1.61
N LYS A 159 3.29 -12.93 1.25
CA LYS A 159 4.31 -13.94 1.57
C LYS A 159 5.65 -13.67 0.91
N LYS A 160 5.66 -13.19 -0.34
CA LYS A 160 6.89 -12.78 -1.02
C LYS A 160 7.60 -11.66 -0.27
N ASN A 161 6.87 -10.60 0.07
CA ASN A 161 7.44 -9.46 0.78
C ASN A 161 7.87 -9.82 2.22
N VAL A 162 7.11 -10.67 2.92
CA VAL A 162 7.48 -11.20 4.24
C VAL A 162 8.81 -11.95 4.19
N ALA A 163 9.01 -12.80 3.17
CA ALA A 163 10.26 -13.55 3.01
C ALA A 163 11.48 -12.66 2.77
N VAL A 164 11.29 -11.48 2.15
CA VAL A 164 12.39 -10.53 1.88
C VAL A 164 12.70 -9.66 3.10
N TYR A 165 11.67 -9.16 3.78
CA TYR A 165 11.84 -8.06 4.73
C TYR A 165 11.76 -8.48 6.20
N ALA A 166 10.90 -9.43 6.56
CA ALA A 166 10.65 -9.76 7.97
C ALA A 166 9.99 -11.15 8.13
N GLU A 167 10.77 -12.23 8.06
CA GLU A 167 10.26 -13.61 8.22
C GLU A 167 9.59 -13.89 9.57
N ASN A 168 9.81 -13.02 10.57
CA ASN A 168 9.16 -13.07 11.88
C ASN A 168 7.70 -12.56 11.86
N VAL A 169 7.26 -11.90 10.78
CA VAL A 169 5.85 -11.52 10.60
C VAL A 169 5.03 -12.77 10.34
N ARG A 170 4.04 -13.02 11.20
CA ARG A 170 3.15 -14.17 11.04
C ARG A 170 2.02 -13.82 10.08
N VAL A 171 1.96 -14.50 8.93
CA VAL A 171 0.83 -14.42 8.00
C VAL A 171 -0.31 -15.33 8.48
N VAL A 172 -1.53 -14.80 8.49
CA VAL A 172 -2.76 -15.54 8.79
C VAL A 172 -3.76 -15.33 7.67
N GLU A 173 -4.11 -16.44 7.02
CA GLU A 173 -5.09 -16.46 5.94
C GLU A 173 -6.50 -16.59 6.54
N GLY A 174 -7.35 -15.58 6.35
CA GLY A 174 -8.71 -15.60 6.87
C GLY A 174 -9.42 -14.27 6.83
N ASP A 175 -10.73 -14.30 7.02
CA ASP A 175 -11.56 -13.09 7.11
C ASP A 175 -11.41 -12.43 8.49
N VAL A 176 -11.20 -11.11 8.48
CA VAL A 176 -11.05 -10.29 9.69
C VAL A 176 -12.24 -10.44 10.65
N ALA A 177 -13.44 -10.76 10.13
CA ALA A 177 -14.65 -10.98 10.91
C ALA A 177 -14.48 -12.07 11.98
N ASP A 178 -13.72 -13.15 11.68
CA ASP A 178 -13.69 -14.36 12.52
C ASP A 178 -12.27 -14.81 12.91
N VAL A 179 -11.24 -14.16 12.34
CA VAL A 179 -9.85 -14.58 12.55
C VAL A 179 -9.39 -14.42 14.01
N LEU A 180 -8.38 -15.21 14.37
CA LEU A 180 -7.62 -15.14 15.63
C LEU A 180 -8.49 -15.26 16.90
N PRO A 181 -9.33 -16.31 17.03
CA PRO A 181 -10.18 -16.49 18.20
C PRO A 181 -9.36 -16.59 19.49
N GLY A 182 -9.73 -15.79 20.49
CA GLY A 182 -9.07 -15.75 21.81
C GLY A 182 -7.72 -15.03 21.85
N ILE A 183 -7.23 -14.52 20.72
CA ILE A 183 -6.01 -13.73 20.67
C ILE A 183 -6.29 -12.29 21.08
N LYS A 184 -5.32 -11.69 21.77
CA LYS A 184 -5.33 -10.28 22.17
C LYS A 184 -4.02 -9.60 21.79
N CYS A 185 -4.10 -8.33 21.39
CA CYS A 185 -2.96 -7.52 21.00
C CYS A 185 -2.98 -6.12 21.62
N ASP A 186 -1.86 -5.41 21.53
CA ASP A 186 -1.72 -4.04 22.02
C ASP A 186 -2.15 -3.01 20.97
N VAL A 187 -1.88 -3.31 19.69
CA VAL A 187 -2.18 -2.41 18.56
C VAL A 187 -2.86 -3.17 17.43
N VAL A 188 -3.89 -2.57 16.85
CA VAL A 188 -4.46 -2.97 15.57
C VAL A 188 -4.27 -1.82 14.59
N ILE A 189 -3.81 -2.13 13.39
CA ILE A 189 -3.74 -1.21 12.26
C ILE A 189 -4.56 -1.79 11.11
N ALA A 190 -5.23 -0.93 10.35
CA ALA A 190 -6.01 -1.35 9.19
C ALA A 190 -6.11 -0.26 8.14
N ASN A 191 -5.97 -0.66 6.87
CA ASN A 191 -6.45 0.09 5.72
C ASN A 191 -7.57 -0.73 5.05
N PRO A 192 -8.82 -0.65 5.55
CA PRO A 192 -9.92 -1.43 4.99
C PRO A 192 -10.32 -0.90 3.61
N PRO A 193 -11.01 -1.70 2.79
CA PRO A 193 -11.74 -1.16 1.65
C PRO A 193 -12.83 -0.22 2.18
N TYR A 194 -12.80 1.04 1.77
CA TYR A 194 -13.68 2.08 2.33
C TYR A 194 -14.41 2.89 1.26
N ILE A 195 -14.16 2.62 -0.02
CA ILE A 195 -14.75 3.40 -1.11
C ILE A 195 -16.23 3.02 -1.30
N PRO A 196 -17.17 3.96 -1.36
CA PRO A 196 -18.56 3.67 -1.69
C PRO A 196 -18.69 3.06 -3.10
N ASP A 197 -19.57 2.08 -3.27
CA ASP A 197 -19.81 1.42 -4.58
C ASP A 197 -20.18 2.40 -5.71
N SER A 198 -20.73 3.57 -5.36
CA SER A 198 -21.13 4.60 -6.32
C SER A 198 -20.00 5.55 -6.74
N GLN A 199 -18.85 5.51 -6.08
CA GLN A 199 -17.75 6.43 -6.35
C GLN A 199 -17.02 6.07 -7.65
N ILE A 200 -16.84 7.09 -8.51
CA ILE A 200 -16.07 6.95 -9.74
C ILE A 200 -14.59 7.12 -9.41
N LEU A 201 -13.79 6.11 -9.73
CA LEU A 201 -12.35 6.12 -9.50
C LEU A 201 -11.58 6.28 -10.82
N PRO A 202 -10.30 6.67 -10.75
CA PRO A 202 -9.40 6.68 -11.89
C PRO A 202 -9.35 5.32 -12.61
N ARG A 203 -9.09 5.36 -13.92
CA ARG A 203 -9.09 4.16 -14.79
C ARG A 203 -8.02 3.14 -14.40
N ASP A 204 -6.86 3.63 -13.97
CA ASP A 204 -5.76 2.81 -13.52
C ASP A 204 -6.04 2.09 -12.20
N VAL A 205 -7.01 2.58 -11.41
CA VAL A 205 -7.46 1.93 -10.19
C VAL A 205 -8.54 0.88 -10.48
N VAL A 206 -9.69 1.27 -11.05
CA VAL A 206 -10.83 0.36 -11.25
C VAL A 206 -10.58 -0.72 -12.30
N GLY A 207 -9.72 -0.46 -13.29
CA GLY A 207 -9.42 -1.44 -14.34
C GLY A 207 -8.48 -2.57 -13.91
N PHE A 208 -7.72 -2.38 -12.82
CA PHE A 208 -6.57 -3.25 -12.51
C PHE A 208 -6.47 -3.66 -11.03
N GLU A 209 -6.77 -2.76 -10.10
CA GLU A 209 -6.70 -3.07 -8.68
C GLU A 209 -7.93 -3.88 -8.25
N PRO A 210 -7.76 -4.85 -7.32
CA PRO A 210 -8.85 -5.76 -6.98
C PRO A 210 -10.01 -5.01 -6.31
N HIS A 211 -11.21 -5.17 -6.86
CA HIS A 211 -12.44 -4.54 -6.34
C HIS A 211 -12.61 -4.78 -4.82
N GLY A 212 -12.29 -5.97 -4.33
CA GLY A 212 -12.40 -6.34 -2.92
C GLY A 212 -11.42 -5.63 -1.98
N ALA A 213 -10.41 -4.93 -2.51
CA ALA A 213 -9.50 -4.08 -1.74
C ALA A 213 -9.90 -2.59 -1.77
N LEU A 214 -10.81 -2.20 -2.68
CA LEU A 214 -11.21 -0.80 -2.89
C LEU A 214 -12.54 -0.50 -2.21
N PHE A 215 -13.56 -1.26 -2.55
CA PHE A 215 -14.95 -0.91 -2.23
C PHE A 215 -15.38 -1.46 -0.88
N GLY A 216 -15.83 -0.54 -0.02
CA GLY A 216 -16.31 -0.82 1.33
C GLY A 216 -17.79 -1.18 1.42
N GLY A 217 -18.51 -1.19 0.29
CA GLY A 217 -19.95 -1.42 0.20
C GLY A 217 -20.73 -0.18 -0.26
N PRO A 218 -22.08 -0.21 -0.20
CA PRO A 218 -22.93 0.86 -0.72
C PRO A 218 -22.60 2.25 -0.19
N SER A 219 -22.32 2.37 1.11
CA SER A 219 -21.92 3.63 1.74
C SER A 219 -20.40 3.75 1.93
N GLY A 220 -19.66 2.66 1.69
CA GLY A 220 -18.24 2.56 1.99
C GLY A 220 -17.94 2.28 3.47
N MET A 221 -18.97 2.24 4.35
CA MET A 221 -18.81 2.02 5.79
C MET A 221 -19.06 0.57 6.22
N GLU A 222 -19.63 -0.27 5.35
CA GLU A 222 -20.02 -1.63 5.70
C GLU A 222 -18.80 -2.50 6.04
N LEU A 223 -17.74 -2.44 5.24
CA LEU A 223 -16.49 -3.13 5.56
C LEU A 223 -15.71 -2.46 6.70
N PRO A 224 -15.51 -1.12 6.77
CA PRO A 224 -14.88 -0.50 7.92
C PRO A 224 -15.52 -0.86 9.26
N ALA A 225 -16.84 -0.99 9.34
CA ALA A 225 -17.53 -1.44 10.55
C ALA A 225 -17.11 -2.86 10.99
N ILE A 226 -16.93 -3.79 10.04
CA ILE A 226 -16.42 -5.15 10.32
C ILE A 226 -14.99 -5.09 10.86
N PHE A 227 -14.14 -4.23 10.30
CA PHE A 227 -12.76 -4.05 10.77
C PHE A 227 -12.72 -3.42 12.17
N ILE A 228 -13.58 -2.45 12.47
CA ILE A 228 -13.71 -1.86 13.81
C ILE A 228 -14.18 -2.92 14.84
N ALA A 229 -15.16 -3.75 14.48
CA ALA A 229 -15.63 -4.85 15.33
C ALA A 229 -14.52 -5.89 15.57
N ALA A 230 -13.75 -6.23 14.54
CA ALA A 230 -12.59 -7.11 14.66
C ALA A 230 -11.52 -6.50 15.58
N ALA A 231 -11.22 -5.22 15.44
CA ALA A 231 -10.29 -4.51 16.32
C ALA A 231 -10.78 -4.50 17.78
N SER A 232 -12.07 -4.22 18.01
CA SER A 232 -12.70 -4.28 19.34
C SER A 232 -12.53 -5.67 19.98
N ARG A 233 -12.68 -6.74 19.20
CA ARG A 233 -12.48 -8.13 19.63
C ARG A 233 -11.01 -8.44 19.91
N LEU A 234 -10.07 -7.93 19.12
CA LEU A 234 -8.66 -8.30 19.18
C LEU A 234 -7.82 -7.44 20.13
N LEU A 235 -8.25 -6.22 20.45
CA LEU A 235 -7.52 -5.34 21.36
C LEU A 235 -7.71 -5.73 22.83
N LYS A 236 -6.64 -5.54 23.60
CA LYS A 236 -6.71 -5.44 25.08
C LYS A 236 -7.40 -4.12 25.45
N SER A 237 -7.96 -4.03 26.66
CA SER A 237 -8.37 -2.73 27.22
C SER A 237 -7.14 -1.82 27.28
N GLY A 238 -7.27 -0.56 26.84
CA GLY A 238 -6.17 0.39 26.66
C GLY A 238 -5.36 0.20 25.38
N GLY A 239 -5.62 -0.83 24.57
CA GLY A 239 -4.96 -1.02 23.27
C GLY A 239 -5.47 -0.03 22.22
N VAL A 240 -4.69 0.20 21.17
CA VAL A 240 -4.97 1.25 20.16
C VAL A 240 -5.37 0.66 18.81
N LEU A 241 -6.41 1.23 18.21
CA LEU A 241 -6.74 1.07 16.80
C LEU A 241 -6.27 2.31 16.02
N VAL A 242 -5.63 2.08 14.87
CA VAL A 242 -5.37 3.07 13.83
C VAL A 242 -6.02 2.59 12.54
N ILE A 243 -6.95 3.34 11.97
CA ILE A 243 -7.74 2.93 10.80
C ILE A 243 -7.82 4.04 9.74
N GLU A 244 -7.51 3.68 8.48
CA GLU A 244 -7.63 4.59 7.32
C GLU A 244 -9.08 4.69 6.85
N HIS A 245 -9.44 5.86 6.30
CA HIS A 245 -10.74 6.10 5.67
C HIS A 245 -10.65 7.28 4.67
N THR A 246 -11.73 7.53 3.94
CA THR A 246 -11.86 8.74 3.09
C THR A 246 -12.04 10.02 3.92
N GLU A 247 -11.90 11.19 3.27
CA GLU A 247 -12.04 12.49 3.96
C GLU A 247 -13.45 12.72 4.51
N GLU A 248 -14.47 12.12 3.89
CA GLU A 248 -15.87 12.26 4.25
C GLU A 248 -16.31 11.30 5.37
N GLN A 249 -15.54 10.25 5.64
CA GLN A 249 -15.94 9.16 6.55
C GLN A 249 -15.57 9.40 8.01
N GLY A 250 -14.74 10.39 8.33
CA GLY A 250 -14.19 10.58 9.68
C GLY A 250 -15.27 10.64 10.79
N VAL A 251 -16.38 11.35 10.55
CA VAL A 251 -17.48 11.44 11.52
C VAL A 251 -18.22 10.11 11.68
N ALA A 252 -18.43 9.37 10.59
CA ALA A 252 -19.10 8.07 10.63
C ALA A 252 -18.25 7.01 11.35
N ILE A 253 -16.94 6.98 11.05
CA ILE A 253 -15.95 6.13 11.73
C ILE A 253 -15.93 6.45 13.23
N ALA A 254 -15.88 7.72 13.61
CA ALA A 254 -15.92 8.12 15.02
C ALA A 254 -17.20 7.68 15.73
N GLY A 255 -18.36 7.74 15.05
CA GLY A 255 -19.63 7.24 15.55
C GLY A 255 -19.62 5.74 15.85
N GLU A 256 -19.08 4.94 14.93
CA GLU A 256 -18.94 3.49 15.10
C GLU A 256 -17.97 3.14 16.24
N LEU A 257 -16.83 3.84 16.31
CA LEU A 257 -15.83 3.65 17.36
C LEU A 257 -16.37 3.98 18.76
N ALA A 258 -17.25 4.96 18.90
CA ALA A 258 -17.76 5.42 20.21
C ALA A 258 -18.47 4.31 21.03
N LEU A 259 -18.90 3.23 20.37
CA LEU A 259 -19.51 2.06 21.02
C LEU A 259 -18.52 1.37 21.98
N ASP A 260 -17.30 1.13 21.52
CA ASP A 260 -16.30 0.29 22.20
C ASP A 260 -14.98 1.00 22.53
N PHE A 261 -14.77 2.21 22.01
CA PHE A 261 -13.53 2.96 22.13
C PHE A 261 -13.72 4.32 22.80
N VAL A 262 -12.62 4.87 23.30
CA VAL A 262 -12.45 6.21 23.88
C VAL A 262 -11.26 6.90 23.21
N ASP A 263 -11.03 8.17 23.54
CA ASP A 263 -9.93 8.98 22.99
C ASP A 263 -9.86 8.95 21.45
N ILE A 264 -11.04 9.03 20.82
CA ILE A 264 -11.18 9.00 19.37
C ILE A 264 -10.65 10.33 18.81
N ALA A 265 -9.65 10.23 17.94
CA ALA A 265 -9.02 11.37 17.30
C ALA A 265 -8.98 11.16 15.78
N LEU A 266 -9.51 12.14 15.05
CA LEU A 266 -9.44 12.23 13.60
C LEU A 266 -8.15 12.96 13.23
N HIS A 267 -7.43 12.43 12.26
CA HIS A 267 -6.14 12.97 11.83
C HIS A 267 -6.14 13.28 10.34
N ASP A 268 -5.45 14.36 10.01
CA ASP A 268 -5.30 14.83 8.65
C ASP A 268 -4.05 14.23 7.98
N ASP A 269 -4.10 14.11 6.66
CA ASP A 269 -2.93 13.84 5.81
C ASP A 269 -2.04 15.09 5.65
N LEU A 270 -0.95 14.95 4.90
CA LEU A 270 0.02 16.02 4.67
C LEU A 270 -0.54 17.22 3.89
N VAL A 271 -1.72 17.08 3.27
CA VAL A 271 -2.41 18.17 2.56
C VAL A 271 -3.60 18.72 3.35
N GLY A 272 -3.75 18.32 4.63
CA GLY A 272 -4.74 18.85 5.55
C GLY A 272 -6.15 18.29 5.36
N ARG A 273 -6.27 17.06 4.86
CA ARG A 273 -7.57 16.37 4.71
C ARG A 273 -7.66 15.20 5.69
N PRO A 274 -8.82 14.97 6.33
CA PRO A 274 -9.01 13.80 7.17
C PRO A 274 -8.68 12.52 6.40
N ARG A 275 -7.91 11.62 7.02
CA ARG A 275 -7.44 10.41 6.33
C ARG A 275 -7.43 9.16 7.19
N TRP A 276 -7.28 9.32 8.50
CA TRP A 276 -7.27 8.19 9.40
C TRP A 276 -7.73 8.62 10.79
N THR A 277 -8.20 7.64 11.55
CA THR A 277 -8.67 7.83 12.93
C THR A 277 -7.90 6.90 13.85
N SER A 278 -7.53 7.40 15.03
CA SER A 278 -7.06 6.58 16.14
C SER A 278 -8.08 6.51 17.26
N ALA A 279 -8.14 5.39 17.97
CA ALA A 279 -8.94 5.28 19.18
C ALA A 279 -8.37 4.25 20.16
N VAL A 280 -8.69 4.40 21.45
CA VAL A 280 -8.25 3.51 22.53
C VAL A 280 -9.39 2.60 22.94
N ARG A 281 -9.14 1.29 23.03
CA ARG A 281 -10.14 0.30 23.45
C ARG A 281 -10.52 0.51 24.92
N LYS A 282 -11.84 0.60 25.22
CA LYS A 282 -12.36 0.61 26.60
C LYS A 282 -11.94 -0.65 27.36
#